data_AF-A0AAV0MGT0-F1
#
_entry.id   AF-A0AAV0MGT0-F1
#
_cell.length_a   1.000
_cell.length_b   1.000
_cell.length_c   1.000
_cell.angle_alpha   90.00
_cell.angle_beta   90.00
_cell.angle_gamma   90.00
#
_symmetry.space_group_name_H-M   'P 1'
#
loop_
_entity.id
_entity.type
_entity.pdbx_description
1 polymer ?
#
loop_
_entity_poly.entity_id
_entity_poly.type
_entity_poly.pdbx_seq_one_letter_code
_entity_poly.pdbx_strand_id
1 'polypeptide(L)'
;FISSRPELRNTVLEGGVPFDRVHGSHAFEYQGLDPRFNRVFNAAMFNHTSIVITEVLNCYTELGQLELIVDVGGGLGHTIKAITSKYPNVKGINFDLPHVIRQAPSIPGKT
;
A
#
# COMPACT_ATOMS: atom_id res chain seq x y z
N PHE A 1 10.37 -5.25 11.59
CA PHE A 1 11.33 -5.16 10.46
C PHE A 1 12.78 -5.21 10.90
N ILE A 2 13.32 -4.30 11.72
CA ILE A 2 14.75 -4.40 12.12
C ILE A 2 15.01 -5.65 12.97
N SER A 3 14.06 -6.00 13.83
CA SER A 3 14.06 -7.22 14.66
C SER A 3 14.22 -8.52 13.86
N SER A 4 13.86 -8.55 12.57
CA SER A 4 13.95 -9.76 11.74
C SER A 4 15.32 -9.96 11.08
N ARG A 5 16.23 -9.00 11.16
CA ARG A 5 17.57 -9.11 10.55
C ARG A 5 18.41 -10.28 11.09
N PRO A 6 18.41 -10.61 12.40
CA PRO A 6 19.19 -11.74 12.91
C PRO A 6 18.79 -13.10 12.30
N GLU A 7 17.51 -13.28 11.94
CA GLU A 7 17.01 -14.53 11.34
C GLU A 7 17.41 -14.72 9.87
N LEU A 8 18.01 -13.71 9.23
CA LEU A 8 18.41 -13.80 7.82
C LEU A 8 19.32 -15.00 7.56
N ARG A 9 20.32 -15.23 8.42
CA ARG A 9 21.23 -16.37 8.28
C ARG A 9 20.48 -17.69 8.33
N ASN A 10 19.56 -17.85 9.27
CA ASN A 10 18.82 -19.10 9.46
C ASN A 10 17.90 -19.36 8.27
N THR A 11 17.24 -18.33 7.73
CA THR A 11 16.40 -18.49 6.53
C THR A 11 17.16 -18.86 5.26
N VAL A 12 18.43 -18.48 5.14
CA VAL A 12 19.28 -18.92 4.02
C VAL A 12 19.56 -20.42 4.11
N LEU A 13 19.76 -20.95 5.33
CA LEU A 13 20.12 -22.35 5.55
C LEU A 13 18.91 -23.27 5.57
N GLU A 14 17.81 -22.82 6.13
CA GLU A 14 16.66 -23.67 6.51
C GLU A 14 15.37 -23.26 5.77
N GLY A 15 15.39 -22.18 5.01
CA GLY A 15 14.21 -21.62 4.34
C GLY A 15 13.27 -20.83 5.25
N GLY A 16 12.20 -20.29 4.69
CA GLY A 16 11.23 -19.43 5.39
C GLY A 16 11.57 -17.94 5.31
N VAL A 17 10.79 -17.11 6.02
CA VAL A 17 10.88 -15.65 5.96
C VAL A 17 11.36 -15.11 7.32
N PRO A 18 12.37 -14.22 7.36
CA PRO A 18 12.94 -13.78 8.63
C PRO A 18 11.93 -13.07 9.53
N PHE A 19 11.00 -12.32 8.93
CA PHE A 19 9.94 -11.63 9.67
C PHE A 19 9.04 -12.63 10.39
N ASP A 20 8.57 -13.64 9.65
CA ASP A 20 7.63 -14.64 10.14
C ASP A 20 8.25 -15.48 11.26
N ARG A 21 9.54 -15.80 11.17
CA ARG A 21 10.28 -16.50 12.23
C ARG A 21 10.33 -15.72 13.56
N VAL A 22 10.42 -14.39 13.49
CA VAL A 22 10.47 -13.54 14.69
C VAL A 22 9.07 -13.21 15.23
N HIS A 23 8.09 -13.03 14.34
CA HIS A 23 6.79 -12.49 14.68
C HIS A 23 5.65 -13.53 14.66
N GLY A 24 5.92 -14.75 14.21
CA GLY A 24 4.96 -15.85 14.15
C GLY A 24 3.83 -15.67 13.12
N SER A 25 3.90 -14.63 12.28
CA SER A 25 2.86 -14.28 11.30
C SER A 25 3.48 -13.48 10.15
N HIS A 26 2.86 -13.57 8.98
CA HIS A 26 3.27 -12.81 7.80
C HIS A 26 3.16 -11.30 8.05
N ALA A 27 4.05 -10.51 7.44
CA ALA A 27 4.13 -9.06 7.68
C ALA A 27 2.82 -8.31 7.43
N PHE A 28 2.00 -8.73 6.46
CA PHE A 28 0.69 -8.13 6.16
C PHE A 28 -0.37 -8.48 7.21
N GLU A 29 -0.34 -9.70 7.74
CA GLU A 29 -1.23 -10.12 8.82
C GLU A 29 -0.85 -9.45 10.15
N TYR A 30 0.46 -9.32 10.40
CA TYR A 30 0.99 -8.69 11.60
C TYR A 30 0.56 -7.23 11.76
N GLN A 31 0.28 -6.53 10.65
CA GLN A 31 -0.32 -5.18 10.69
C GLN A 31 -1.70 -5.18 11.36
N GLY A 32 -2.47 -6.26 11.23
CA GLY A 32 -3.73 -6.44 11.95
C GLY A 32 -3.55 -6.70 13.46
N LEU A 33 -2.36 -7.15 13.89
CA LEU A 33 -2.05 -7.51 15.27
C LEU A 33 -1.43 -6.35 16.08
N ASP A 34 -0.61 -5.52 15.45
CA ASP A 34 0.04 -4.35 16.10
C ASP A 34 -0.38 -3.03 15.42
N PRO A 35 -1.35 -2.29 16.00
CA PRO A 35 -1.80 -1.00 15.47
C PRO A 35 -0.71 0.05 15.36
N ARG A 36 0.32 0.01 16.21
CA ARG A 36 1.45 0.95 16.15
C ARG A 36 2.33 0.62 14.95
N PHE A 37 2.61 -0.65 14.71
CA PHE A 37 3.34 -1.10 13.53
C PHE A 37 2.59 -0.73 12.24
N ASN A 38 1.29 -0.98 12.19
CA ASN A 38 0.44 -0.61 11.06
C ASN A 38 0.46 0.89 10.75
N ARG A 39 0.37 1.76 11.77
CA ARG A 39 0.48 3.21 11.56
C ARG A 39 1.81 3.63 10.96
N VAL A 40 2.93 3.10 11.48
CA VAL A 40 4.26 3.43 10.98
C VAL A 40 4.45 2.94 9.54
N PHE A 41 4.00 1.72 9.25
CA PHE A 41 4.05 1.15 7.91
C PHE A 41 3.24 1.99 6.91
N ASN A 42 1.98 2.30 7.22
CA ASN A 42 1.10 3.07 6.35
C ASN A 42 1.63 4.50 6.13
N ALA A 43 2.17 5.15 7.16
CA ALA A 43 2.78 6.48 7.02
C ALA A 43 4.01 6.47 6.10
N ALA A 44 4.87 5.44 6.23
CA ALA A 44 6.03 5.28 5.37
C ALA A 44 5.63 5.04 3.90
N MET A 45 4.65 4.17 3.66
CA MET A 45 4.14 3.89 2.32
C MET A 45 3.46 5.13 1.71
N PHE A 46 2.66 5.85 2.48
CA PHE A 46 2.03 7.09 2.04
C PHE A 46 3.08 8.10 1.54
N ASN A 47 4.08 8.41 2.37
CA ASN A 47 5.10 9.42 2.02
C ASN A 47 5.90 9.01 0.76
N HIS A 48 6.27 7.74 0.66
CA HIS A 48 6.99 7.25 -0.52
C HIS A 48 6.13 7.32 -1.79
N THR A 49 4.89 6.84 -1.71
CA THR A 49 3.94 6.85 -2.83
C THR A 49 3.65 8.27 -3.31
N SER A 50 3.51 9.26 -2.41
CA SER A 50 3.27 10.67 -2.80
C SER A 50 4.34 11.21 -3.76
N ILE A 51 5.60 10.85 -3.54
CA ILE A 51 6.71 11.28 -4.40
C ILE A 51 6.63 10.57 -5.74
N VAL A 52 6.50 9.23 -5.72
CA VAL A 52 6.53 8.41 -6.93
C VAL A 52 5.33 8.67 -7.84
N ILE A 53 4.12 8.74 -7.28
CA ILE A 53 2.90 8.90 -8.10
C ILE A 53 2.86 10.25 -8.81
N THR A 54 3.41 11.30 -8.19
CA THR A 54 3.51 12.62 -8.81
C THR A 54 4.31 12.54 -10.10
N GLU A 55 5.46 11.87 -10.08
CA GLU A 55 6.31 11.74 -11.26
C GLU A 55 5.71 10.80 -12.32
N VAL A 56 5.14 9.66 -11.89
CA VAL A 56 4.43 8.74 -12.79
C VAL A 56 3.35 9.49 -13.57
N LEU A 57 2.55 10.32 -12.89
CA LEU A 57 1.50 11.09 -13.53
C LEU A 57 2.05 12.17 -14.48
N ASN A 58 3.28 12.65 -14.30
CA ASN A 58 3.92 13.59 -15.22
C ASN A 58 4.41 12.91 -16.49
N CYS A 59 4.94 11.70 -16.38
CA CYS A 59 5.51 10.97 -17.51
C CYS A 59 4.48 10.11 -18.27
N TYR A 60 3.40 9.69 -17.61
CA TYR A 60 2.41 8.76 -18.15
C TYR A 60 1.01 9.36 -18.11
N THR A 61 0.58 9.90 -19.25
CA THR A 61 -0.65 10.71 -19.37
C THR A 61 -1.85 9.90 -19.86
N GLU A 62 -1.59 8.71 -20.41
CA GLU A 62 -2.53 7.78 -21.00
C GLU A 62 -3.54 7.24 -19.99
N LEU A 63 -3.22 7.29 -18.69
CA LEU A 63 -4.17 6.99 -17.62
C LEU A 63 -5.43 7.86 -17.67
N GLY A 64 -5.33 9.09 -18.20
CA GLY A 64 -6.46 9.99 -18.37
C GLY A 64 -7.45 9.57 -19.46
N GLN A 65 -7.10 8.59 -20.29
CA GLN A 65 -7.97 8.06 -21.36
C GLN A 65 -8.78 6.84 -20.89
N LEU A 66 -8.51 6.32 -19.70
CA LEU A 66 -9.21 5.16 -19.15
C LEU A 66 -10.52 5.59 -18.50
N GLU A 67 -11.53 4.73 -18.56
CA GLU A 67 -12.82 5.00 -17.88
C GLU A 67 -12.78 4.59 -16.40
N LEU A 68 -12.06 3.52 -16.09
CA LEU A 68 -12.01 2.92 -14.76
C LEU A 68 -10.60 2.40 -14.47
N ILE A 69 -10.11 2.70 -13.27
CA ILE A 69 -8.85 2.17 -12.73
C ILE A 69 -9.12 1.54 -11.36
N VAL A 70 -8.59 0.34 -11.17
CA VAL A 70 -8.60 -0.37 -9.89
C VAL A 70 -7.18 -0.45 -9.36
N ASP A 71 -6.96 0.13 -8.18
CA ASP A 71 -5.69 0.09 -7.46
C ASP A 71 -5.71 -1.09 -6.48
N VAL A 72 -5.10 -2.21 -6.89
CA VAL A 72 -5.08 -3.48 -6.13
C VAL A 72 -3.88 -3.46 -5.18
N GLY A 73 -4.15 -3.56 -3.87
CA GLY A 73 -3.14 -3.31 -2.84
C GLY A 73 -2.87 -1.81 -2.67
N GLY A 74 -3.86 -0.96 -2.96
CA GLY A 74 -3.71 0.50 -2.96
C GLY A 74 -3.59 1.14 -1.57
N GLY A 75 -3.61 0.34 -0.51
CA GLY A 75 -3.47 0.77 0.87
C GLY A 75 -4.56 1.75 1.26
N LEU A 76 -4.15 2.93 1.73
CA LEU A 76 -5.06 4.02 2.10
C LEU A 76 -5.57 4.83 0.89
N GLY A 77 -5.34 4.36 -0.35
CA GLY A 77 -5.89 4.93 -1.58
C GLY A 77 -5.20 6.21 -2.05
N HIS A 78 -3.94 6.43 -1.68
CA HIS A 78 -3.23 7.65 -2.06
C HIS A 78 -2.99 7.74 -3.58
N THR A 79 -2.61 6.63 -4.20
CA THR A 79 -2.39 6.53 -5.65
C THR A 79 -3.67 6.81 -6.41
N ILE A 80 -4.75 6.09 -6.10
CA ILE A 80 -6.01 6.31 -6.81
C ILE A 80 -6.55 7.72 -6.62
N LYS A 81 -6.41 8.30 -5.42
CA LYS A 81 -6.77 9.70 -5.16
C LYS A 81 -6.01 10.66 -6.08
N ALA A 82 -4.70 10.48 -6.23
CA ALA A 82 -3.87 11.33 -7.08
C ALA A 82 -4.30 11.22 -8.55
N ILE A 83 -4.55 9.99 -9.04
CA ILE A 83 -5.02 9.72 -10.39
C ILE A 83 -6.36 10.42 -10.66
N THR A 84 -7.38 10.18 -9.82
CA THR A 84 -8.72 10.75 -10.04
C THR A 84 -8.76 12.27 -9.82
N SER A 85 -7.81 12.81 -9.05
CA SER A 85 -7.66 14.27 -8.88
C SER A 85 -7.07 14.92 -10.13
N LYS A 86 -6.12 14.26 -10.81
CA LYS A 86 -5.53 14.75 -12.07
C LYS A 86 -6.46 14.52 -13.27
N TYR A 87 -7.18 13.40 -13.28
CA TYR A 87 -8.08 13.00 -14.35
C TYR A 87 -9.51 12.78 -13.81
N PRO A 88 -10.31 13.85 -13.66
CA PRO A 88 -11.64 13.78 -13.04
C PRO A 88 -12.67 12.91 -13.78
N ASN A 89 -12.40 12.56 -15.05
CA ASN A 89 -13.24 11.69 -15.85
C ASN A 89 -13.00 10.20 -15.58
N VAL A 90 -11.87 9.85 -14.95
CA VAL A 90 -11.50 8.47 -14.61
C VAL A 90 -12.20 8.09 -13.31
N LYS A 91 -12.91 6.95 -13.31
CA LYS A 91 -13.42 6.33 -12.09
C LYS A 91 -12.31 5.56 -11.39
N GLY A 92 -12.23 5.67 -10.06
CA GLY A 92 -11.20 5.01 -9.27
C GLY A 92 -11.78 4.07 -8.21
N ILE A 93 -11.23 2.86 -8.11
CA ILE A 93 -11.52 1.91 -7.03
C ILE A 93 -10.23 1.62 -6.27
N ASN A 94 -10.21 1.88 -4.96
CA ASN A 94 -9.16 1.42 -4.07
C ASN A 94 -9.52 0.04 -3.52
N PHE A 95 -8.66 -0.95 -3.70
CA PHE A 95 -8.90 -2.30 -3.22
C PHE A 95 -7.74 -2.78 -2.35
N ASP A 96 -8.05 -3.18 -1.12
CA ASP A 96 -7.07 -3.69 -0.15
C ASP A 96 -7.74 -4.59 0.89
N LEU A 97 -6.97 -5.13 1.83
CA LEU A 97 -7.46 -5.95 2.93
C LEU A 97 -8.49 -5.19 3.79
N PRO A 98 -9.50 -5.88 4.35
CA PRO A 98 -10.57 -5.22 5.11
C PRO A 98 -10.08 -4.34 6.27
N HIS A 99 -8.99 -4.72 6.93
CA HIS A 99 -8.43 -3.96 8.06
C HIS A 99 -7.70 -2.67 7.63
N VAL A 100 -7.21 -2.64 6.39
CA VAL A 100 -6.58 -1.46 5.78
C VAL A 100 -7.65 -0.50 5.28
N ILE A 101 -8.64 -1.01 4.52
CA ILE A 101 -9.77 -0.20 4.01
C ILE A 101 -10.55 0.49 5.12
N ARG A 102 -10.74 -0.17 6.28
CA ARG A 102 -11.39 0.47 7.46
C ARG A 102 -10.67 1.72 7.97
N GLN A 103 -9.38 1.87 7.66
CA GLN A 103 -8.57 3.02 8.06
C GLN A 103 -8.35 4.01 6.90
N ALA A 104 -8.81 3.68 5.69
CA ALA A 104 -8.67 4.54 4.54
C ALA A 104 -9.60 5.76 4.68
N PRO A 105 -9.13 6.97 4.33
CA PRO A 105 -10.00 8.14 4.28
C PRO A 105 -11.03 7.98 3.16
N SER A 106 -12.20 8.61 3.32
CA SER A 106 -13.14 8.73 2.22
C SER A 106 -12.52 9.59 1.11
N ILE A 107 -12.41 9.04 -0.10
CA ILE A 107 -11.95 9.75 -1.29
C ILE A 107 -13.20 10.09 -2.12
N PRO A 108 -13.56 11.38 -2.25
CA PRO A 108 -14.69 11.76 -3.09
C PRO A 108 -14.43 11.38 -4.55
N GLY A 109 -15.36 10.67 -5.17
CA GLY A 109 -15.30 10.26 -6.56
C GLY A 109 -16.71 10.05 -7.12
N LYS A 110 -16.86 10.10 -8.44
CA LYS A 110 -18.10 9.70 -9.11
C LYS A 110 -18.10 8.19 -9.23
N THR A 111 -18.91 7.50 -8.42
CA THR A 111 -19.23 6.08 -8.60
C THR A 111 -19.97 5.85 -9.91
#